data_AF-A0A925JW67-F1
#
_entry.id   AF-A0A925JW67-F1
#
_cell.length_a   1.000
_cell.length_b   1.000
_cell.length_c   1.000
_cell.angle_alpha   90.00
_cell.angle_beta   90.00
_cell.angle_gamma   90.00
#
_symmetry.space_group_name_H-M   'P 1'
#
loop_
_entity.id
_entity.type
_entity.pdbx_description
1 polymer ?
#
loop_
_entity_poly.entity_id
_entity_poly.type
_entity_poly.pdbx_seq_one_letter_code
_entity_poly.pdbx_strand_id
1 'polypeptide(L)' 'MDVRHFQFEWDETKTSTNLRKHGVSFELATSIFDDSRILTLADTTHTEAEER' A
#
# COMPACT_ATOMS: atom_id res chain seq x y z
N MET A 1 9.67 -3.58 22.52
CA MET A 1 9.45 -3.09 21.15
C MET A 1 8.38 -3.98 20.56
N ASP A 2 7.17 -3.47 20.39
CA ASP A 2 6.04 -4.23 19.85
C ASP A 2 6.18 -4.23 18.31
N VAL A 3 6.61 -5.35 17.74
CA VAL A 3 6.79 -5.48 16.29
C VAL A 3 5.43 -5.85 15.71
N ARG A 4 4.81 -4.91 14.99
CA ARG A 4 3.55 -5.16 14.29
C ARG A 4 3.82 -6.04 13.07
N HIS A 5 3.36 -7.28 13.12
CA HIS A 5 3.38 -8.15 11.95
C HIS A 5 2.18 -7.86 11.06
N PHE A 6 2.43 -7.27 9.90
CA PHE A 6 1.43 -7.11 8.84
C PHE A 6 1.45 -8.32 7.90
N GLN A 7 0.27 -8.79 7.52
CA GLN A 7 0.09 -9.79 6.46
C GLN A 7 -0.64 -9.10 5.32
N PHE A 8 -0.10 -9.18 4.12
CA PHE A 8 -0.68 -8.59 2.93
C PHE A 8 -0.97 -9.69 1.90
N GLU A 9 -2.10 -9.57 1.22
CA GLU A 9 -2.51 -10.46 0.15
C GLU A 9 -3.06 -9.63 -1.01
N TRP A 10 -2.74 -10.05 -2.24
CA TRP A 10 -3.25 -9.45 -3.47
C TRP A 10 -3.18 -10.46 -4.61
N ASP A 11 -4.04 -10.27 -5.61
CA ASP A 11 -3.99 -11.08 -6.83
C ASP A 11 -2.79 -10.72 -7.73
N GLU A 12 -2.26 -11.71 -8.45
CA GLU A 12 -1.17 -11.52 -9.42
C GLU A 12 -1.58 -10.57 -10.56
N THR A 13 -2.84 -10.63 -10.97
CA THR A 13 -3.43 -9.73 -11.98
C THR A 13 -3.48 -8.28 -11.50
N LYS A 14 -3.71 -8.08 -10.20
CA LYS A 14 -3.68 -6.76 -9.56
C LYS A 14 -2.24 -6.24 -9.46
N THR A 15 -1.28 -7.10 -9.15
CA THR A 15 0.15 -6.74 -9.08
C THR A 15 0.66 -6.18 -10.41
N SER A 16 0.41 -6.91 -11.50
CA SER A 16 0.81 -6.49 -12.85
C SER A 16 0.11 -5.20 -13.29
N THR A 17 -1.15 -5.02 -12.93
CA THR A 17 -1.89 -3.80 -13.21
C THR A 17 -1.40 -2.62 -12.38
N ASN A 18 -1.11 -2.81 -11.09
CA ASN A 18 -0.59 -1.80 -10.18
C ASN A 18 0.79 -1.31 -10.64
N LEU A 19 1.68 -2.24 -10.99
CA LEU A 19 3.00 -1.90 -11.50
C LEU A 19 2.92 -1.09 -12.79
N ARG A 20 1.99 -1.44 -13.70
CA ARG A 20 1.78 -0.66 -14.94
C ARG A 20 1.17 0.72 -14.68
N LYS A 21 0.23 0.84 -13.74
CA LYS A 21 -0.47 2.10 -13.43
C LYS A 21 0.38 3.08 -12.62
N HIS A 22 1.14 2.57 -11.65
CA HIS A 22 1.79 3.38 -10.61
C HIS A 22 3.32 3.26 -10.59
N GLY A 23 3.90 2.30 -11.33
CA GLY A 23 5.35 2.11 -11.39
C GLY A 23 5.97 1.53 -10.12
N VAL A 24 5.16 1.15 -9.13
CA VAL A 24 5.60 0.55 -7.87
C VAL A 24 4.91 -0.80 -7.67
N SER A 25 5.63 -1.78 -7.14
CA SER A 25 5.05 -3.07 -6.78
C SER A 25 4.43 -3.02 -5.38
N PHE A 26 3.52 -3.94 -5.08
CA PHE A 26 2.94 -4.02 -3.74
C PHE A 26 3.98 -4.43 -2.69
N GLU A 27 4.92 -5.31 -3.03
CA GLU A 27 6.02 -5.72 -2.16
C GLU A 27 6.90 -4.53 -1.75
N LEU A 28 7.14 -3.60 -2.67
CA LEU A 28 7.86 -2.37 -2.35
C LEU A 28 6.99 -1.42 -1.53
N ALA A 29 5.71 -1.27 -1.89
CA ALA A 29 4.81 -0.38 -1.18
C ALA A 29 4.58 -0.82 0.28
N THR A 30 4.59 -2.11 0.58
CA THR A 30 4.40 -2.61 1.95
C THR A 30 5.58 -2.32 2.87
N SER A 31 6.76 -1.99 2.33
CA SER A 31 7.93 -1.66 3.14
C SER A 31 7.72 -0.41 4.00
N ILE A 32 6.78 0.48 3.62
CA ILE A 32 6.48 1.69 4.40
C ILE A 32 5.94 1.36 5.79
N PHE A 33 5.25 0.22 5.94
CA PHE A 33 4.64 -0.18 7.21
C PHE A 33 5.68 -0.68 8.23
N ASP A 34 6.91 -0.94 7.78
CA ASP A 34 8.06 -1.28 8.64
C ASP A 34 8.86 -0.03 9.04
N ASP A 35 8.57 1.15 8.49
CA ASP A 35 9.25 2.38 8.89
C ASP A 35 8.69 2.92 10.22
N SER A 36 9.47 2.78 11.28
CA SER A 36 9.19 3.34 12.61
C SER A 36 8.96 4.86 12.65
N ARG A 37 9.34 5.59 11.59
CA ARG A 37 9.17 7.05 11.46
C ARG A 37 8.09 7.44 10.45
N ILE A 38 7.25 6.49 10.02
CA ILE A 38 6.14 6.78 9.12
C ILE A 38 5.23 7.86 9.71
N LEU A 39 4.93 8.88 8.91
CA LEU A 39 3.97 9.92 9.24
C LEU A 39 2.68 9.65 8.46
N THR A 40 1.60 9.35 9.16
CA THR A 40 0.28 9.14 8.57
C THR A 40 -0.58 10.38 8.77
N LEU A 41 -1.05 10.97 7.67
CA LEU A 41 -2.02 12.07 7.68
C LEU A 41 -3.35 11.56 7.13
N ALA A 42 -4.45 11.91 7.78
CA ALA A 42 -5.77 11.53 7.31
C ALA A 42 -6.17 12.42 6.12
N ASP A 43 -6.42 11.82 4.96
CA ASP A 43 -6.99 12.54 3.83
C ASP A 43 -8.51 12.69 4.03
N THR A 44 -8.98 13.91 4.24
CA THR A 44 -10.41 14.21 4.45
C THR A 44 -11.15 14.58 3.15
N THR A 45 -10.49 14.46 2.00
CA THR A 45 -10.98 15.01 0.72
C THR A 45 -11.23 13.95 -0.35
N HIS A 46 -10.96 12.67 -0.07
CA HIS A 46 -10.99 11.61 -1.06
C HIS A 46 -12.41 11.33 -1.60
N THR A 47 -12.59 11.47 -2.92
CA THR A 47 -13.80 11.10 -3.66
C THR A 47 -13.60 9.72 -4.27
N GLU A 48 -14.55 8.81 -4.04
CA GLU A 48 -14.47 7.36 -4.30
C GLU A 48 -14.37 6.99 -5.79
N ALA A 49 -13.19 7.12 -6.39
CA ALA A 49 -12.94 6.73 -7.80
C ALA A 49 -11.82 5.70 -7.97
N GLU A 50 -11.45 5.00 -6.91
CA GLU A 50 -10.64 3.78 -7.02
C GLU A 50 -11.59 2.58 -7.16
N GLU A 51 -11.76 2.11 -8.39
CA GLU A 51 -12.50 0.87 -8.68
C GLU A 51 -11.86 -0.29 -7.88
N ARG A 52 -12.64 -0.89 -6.98
CA ARG A 52 -12.20 -1.96 -6.07
C ARG A 52 -12.20 -3.32 -6.75
#